data_AF-A0A4D4M476-F1
#
_entry.id   AF-A0A4D4M476-F1
#
_cell.length_a   1.000
_cell.length_b   1.000
_cell.length_c   1.000
_cell.angle_alpha   90.00
_cell.angle_beta   90.00
_cell.angle_gamma   90.00
#
_symmetry.space_group_name_H-M   'P 1'
#
loop_
_entity.id
_entity.type
_entity.pdbx_description
1 polymer ?
#
loop_
_entity_poly.entity_id
_entity_poly.type
_entity_poly.pdbx_seq_one_letter_code
_entity_poly.pdbx_strand_id
1 'polypeptide(L)'
;MRTVSVSIALTENYDTNGGLMIMPGSHKTFLGCAGATPKDNYKKSLQMQDAGTPSDEALTKFADRHGIRLFTGRAGSATWFDCNCLHGSGDNITPFPRSNVFIVFNSVENTAVEPFSAPVRRPEFIGARDFTPVR
;
A
#
# COMPACT_ATOMS: atom_id res chain seq x y z
N MET A 1 14.33 -0.24 -2.91
CA MET A 1 13.46 0.88 -2.49
C MET A 1 13.78 1.19 -1.03
N ARG A 2 13.73 2.44 -0.56
CA ARG A 2 14.12 2.84 0.81
C ARG A 2 12.97 3.56 1.52
N THR A 3 11.82 2.90 1.54
CA THR A 3 10.57 3.41 2.12
C THR A 3 9.92 2.34 2.99
N VAL A 4 9.19 2.77 4.02
CA VAL A 4 8.44 1.88 4.92
C VAL A 4 7.08 2.51 5.22
N SER A 5 6.04 1.69 5.25
CA SER A 5 4.71 2.11 5.64
C SER A 5 4.42 1.67 7.08
N VAL A 6 3.75 2.51 7.84
CA VAL A 6 3.10 2.14 9.11
C VAL A 6 1.61 2.41 9.01
N SER A 7 0.82 1.39 9.37
CA SER A 7 -0.62 1.50 9.58
C SER A 7 -0.90 1.51 11.08
N ILE A 8 -1.51 2.57 11.59
CA ILE A 8 -1.92 2.69 13.00
C ILE A 8 -3.43 2.53 13.08
N ALA A 9 -3.87 1.51 13.82
CA ALA A 9 -5.28 1.20 13.99
C ALA A 9 -5.96 2.26 14.87
N LEU A 10 -7.00 2.94 14.36
CA LEU A 10 -7.85 3.85 15.14
C LEU A 10 -9.06 3.13 15.73
N THR A 11 -9.49 2.06 15.08
CA THR A 11 -10.49 1.11 15.58
C THR A 11 -9.88 -0.29 15.61
N GLU A 12 -10.57 -1.26 16.21
CA GLU A 12 -10.12 -2.65 16.21
C GLU A 12 -10.18 -3.26 14.81
N ASN A 13 -9.09 -3.89 14.40
CA ASN A 13 -9.03 -4.71 13.19
C ASN A 13 -9.40 -6.14 13.56
N TYR A 14 -10.63 -6.53 13.21
CA TYR A 14 -11.12 -7.90 13.35
C TYR A 14 -10.71 -8.73 12.13
N ASP A 15 -10.91 -10.03 12.24
CA ASP A 15 -10.78 -10.96 11.11
C ASP A 15 -11.81 -10.69 9.99
N THR A 16 -12.92 -10.06 10.34
CA THR A 16 -14.13 -9.94 9.50
C THR A 16 -14.39 -8.54 8.95
N ASN A 17 -13.80 -7.49 9.51
CA ASN A 17 -14.08 -6.11 9.09
C ASN A 17 -13.17 -5.61 7.95
N GLY A 18 -12.66 -6.55 7.14
CA GLY A 18 -11.84 -6.30 5.94
C GLY A 18 -10.39 -5.91 6.23
N GLY A 19 -9.77 -6.46 7.29
CA GLY A 19 -8.39 -6.13 7.68
C GLY A 19 -7.35 -6.21 6.55
N LEU A 20 -6.21 -5.53 6.76
CA LEU A 20 -5.09 -5.55 5.83
C LEU A 20 -4.53 -6.98 5.72
N MET A 21 -4.47 -7.50 4.50
CA MET A 21 -3.81 -8.75 4.15
C MET A 21 -2.48 -8.48 3.49
N ILE A 22 -1.50 -9.35 3.71
CA ILE A 22 -0.17 -9.28 3.13
C ILE A 22 0.29 -10.65 2.66
N MET A 23 1.16 -10.68 1.65
CA MET A 23 1.90 -11.88 1.25
C MET A 23 3.32 -11.82 1.83
N PRO A 24 3.63 -12.53 2.93
CA PRO A 24 4.93 -12.42 3.60
C PRO A 24 6.10 -12.77 2.69
N GLY A 25 7.13 -11.92 2.68
CA GLY A 25 8.33 -12.13 1.86
C GLY A 25 8.19 -11.70 0.39
N SER A 26 7.00 -11.30 -0.07
CA SER A 26 6.78 -10.81 -1.44
C SER A 26 7.64 -9.58 -1.79
N HIS A 27 8.00 -8.75 -0.80
CA HIS A 27 8.89 -7.59 -0.98
C HIS A 27 10.27 -7.93 -1.57
N LYS A 28 10.70 -9.19 -1.52
CA LYS A 28 11.96 -9.64 -2.12
C LYS A 28 11.90 -9.76 -3.65
N THR A 29 10.74 -9.52 -4.26
CA THR A 29 10.57 -9.58 -5.71
C THR A 29 9.81 -8.36 -6.19
N PHE A 30 10.36 -7.64 -7.16
CA PHE A 30 9.64 -6.58 -7.85
C PHE A 30 8.72 -7.19 -8.90
N LEU A 31 7.41 -7.03 -8.73
CA LEU A 31 6.39 -7.48 -9.68
C LEU A 31 5.89 -6.27 -10.47
N GLY A 32 6.30 -6.16 -11.73
CA GLY A 32 5.81 -5.10 -12.62
C GLY A 32 4.38 -5.38 -13.08
N CYS A 33 3.60 -4.31 -13.25
CA CYS A 33 2.24 -4.38 -13.78
C CYS A 33 2.22 -3.88 -15.23
N ALA A 34 1.37 -4.47 -16.06
CA ALA A 34 1.19 -4.04 -17.44
C ALA A 34 0.37 -2.73 -17.52
N GLY A 35 0.51 -2.01 -18.64
CA GLY A 35 -0.27 -0.81 -18.94
C GLY A 35 0.43 0.50 -18.58
N ALA A 36 -0.27 1.61 -18.80
CA ALA A 36 0.19 2.96 -18.50
C ALA A 36 -0.64 3.56 -17.36
N THR A 37 -0.03 4.43 -16.54
CA THR A 37 -0.77 5.16 -15.51
C THR A 37 -1.62 6.27 -16.16
N PRO A 38 -2.95 6.26 -16.01
CA PRO A 38 -3.80 7.32 -16.54
C PRO A 38 -3.45 8.69 -15.96
N LYS A 39 -3.70 9.76 -16.72
CA LYS A 39 -3.59 11.13 -16.21
C LYS A 39 -4.52 11.30 -15.00
N ASP A 40 -4.01 11.90 -13.93
CA ASP A 40 -4.73 12.13 -12.68
C ASP A 40 -5.34 10.86 -12.03
N ASN A 41 -4.74 9.67 -12.24
CA ASN A 41 -5.24 8.42 -11.66
C ASN A 41 -5.50 8.49 -10.14
N TYR A 42 -4.73 9.33 -9.42
CA TYR A 42 -4.88 9.56 -7.99
C TYR A 42 -6.29 10.01 -7.56
N LYS A 43 -7.08 10.60 -8.47
CA LYS A 43 -8.45 11.04 -8.19
C LYS A 43 -9.43 9.87 -8.03
N LYS A 44 -9.11 8.70 -8.58
CA LYS A 44 -9.99 7.52 -8.62
C LYS A 44 -9.38 6.27 -7.98
N SER A 45 -8.05 6.17 -7.96
CA SER A 45 -7.31 4.96 -7.54
C SER A 45 -7.54 4.53 -6.09
N LEU A 46 -8.06 5.42 -5.23
CA LEU A 46 -8.39 5.07 -3.85
C LEU A 46 -9.75 4.36 -3.72
N GLN A 47 -10.61 4.47 -4.74
CA GLN A 47 -11.91 3.79 -4.78
C GLN A 47 -11.83 2.51 -5.61
N MET A 48 -11.10 2.53 -6.73
CA MET A 48 -10.95 1.39 -7.63
C MET A 48 -9.60 1.45 -8.34
N GLN A 49 -8.84 0.35 -8.32
CA GLN A 49 -7.54 0.26 -8.97
C GLN A 49 -7.62 -0.55 -10.27
N ASP A 50 -7.86 0.14 -11.39
CA ASP A 50 -7.85 -0.48 -12.72
C ASP A 50 -6.46 -0.45 -13.39
N ALA A 51 -5.60 0.48 -12.95
CA ALA A 51 -4.25 0.65 -13.49
C ALA A 51 -3.20 0.37 -12.42
N GLY A 52 -2.15 -0.37 -12.80
CA GLY A 52 -1.06 -0.73 -11.90
C GLY A 52 -1.39 -1.93 -10.98
N THR A 53 -2.43 -2.69 -11.28
CA THR A 53 -2.80 -3.91 -10.55
C THR A 53 -2.11 -5.12 -11.19
N PRO A 54 -1.45 -6.00 -10.41
CA PRO A 54 -0.91 -7.25 -10.94
C PRO A 54 -2.01 -8.15 -11.52
N SER A 55 -1.69 -8.99 -12.50
CA SER A 55 -2.67 -9.93 -13.05
C SER A 55 -3.08 -11.01 -12.03
N ASP A 56 -4.29 -11.54 -12.16
CA ASP A 56 -4.79 -12.63 -11.31
C ASP A 56 -3.86 -13.85 -11.32
N GLU A 57 -3.27 -14.16 -12.47
CA GLU A 57 -2.28 -15.24 -12.59
C GLU A 57 -1.03 -14.96 -11.74
N ALA A 58 -0.52 -13.72 -11.76
CA ALA A 58 0.63 -13.34 -10.96
C ALA A 58 0.29 -13.33 -9.46
N LEU A 59 -0.87 -12.80 -9.08
CA LEU A 59 -1.36 -12.82 -7.70
C LEU A 59 -1.50 -14.24 -7.18
N THR A 60 -2.06 -15.15 -7.97
CA THR A 60 -2.20 -16.58 -7.62
C THR A 60 -0.84 -17.21 -7.36
N LYS A 61 0.12 -17.04 -8.28
CA LYS A 61 1.49 -17.57 -8.11
C LYS A 61 2.20 -17.04 -6.87
N PHE A 62 2.02 -15.75 -6.55
CA PHE A 62 2.59 -15.17 -5.34
C PHE A 62 1.88 -15.67 -4.08
N ALA A 63 0.56 -15.81 -4.11
CA ALA A 63 -0.21 -16.38 -3.00
C ALA A 63 0.22 -17.82 -2.70
N ASP A 64 0.41 -18.66 -3.72
CA ASP A 64 0.88 -20.05 -3.57
C ASP A 64 2.27 -20.11 -2.91
N ARG A 65 3.16 -19.20 -3.30
CA ARG A 65 4.54 -19.16 -2.79
C ARG A 65 4.65 -18.58 -1.38
N HIS A 66 3.92 -17.51 -1.10
CA HIS A 66 4.10 -16.70 0.10
C HIS A 66 3.02 -16.93 1.15
N GLY A 67 1.88 -17.51 0.76
CA GLY A 67 0.66 -17.50 1.54
C GLY A 67 0.10 -16.08 1.72
N ILE A 68 -1.03 -16.00 2.39
CA ILE A 68 -1.66 -14.74 2.79
C ILE A 68 -1.75 -14.70 4.32
N ARG A 69 -1.49 -13.54 4.91
CA ARG A 69 -1.66 -13.28 6.34
C ARG A 69 -2.51 -12.05 6.55
N LEU A 70 -3.45 -12.14 7.47
CA LEU A 70 -4.32 -11.05 7.87
C LEU A 70 -3.75 -10.38 9.12
N PHE A 71 -3.71 -9.06 9.14
CA PHE A 71 -3.40 -8.29 10.33
C PHE A 71 -4.66 -8.00 11.13
N THR A 72 -4.67 -8.43 12.38
CA THR A 72 -5.68 -8.08 13.38
C THR A 72 -5.01 -7.31 14.53
N GLY A 73 -5.81 -6.65 15.35
CA GLY A 73 -5.31 -5.97 16.54
C GLY A 73 -6.21 -4.86 17.04
N ARG A 74 -6.10 -4.56 18.33
CA ARG A 74 -6.80 -3.47 19.00
C ARG A 74 -6.42 -2.10 18.44
N ALA A 75 -7.27 -1.10 18.66
CA ALA A 75 -6.93 0.30 18.43
C ALA A 75 -5.60 0.67 19.14
N GLY A 76 -4.79 1.50 18.48
CA GLY A 76 -3.43 1.85 18.88
C GLY A 76 -2.34 0.88 18.41
N SER A 77 -2.70 -0.28 17.85
CA SER A 77 -1.71 -1.21 17.26
C SER A 77 -1.07 -0.60 16.01
N ALA A 78 0.24 -0.81 15.85
CA ALA A 78 1.01 -0.33 14.70
C ALA A 78 1.56 -1.50 13.88
N THR A 79 1.20 -1.57 12.60
CA THR A 79 1.72 -2.56 11.65
C THR A 79 2.71 -1.90 10.71
N TRP A 80 3.96 -2.36 10.73
CA TRP A 80 5.03 -1.90 9.84
C TRP A 80 5.22 -2.87 8.69
N PHE A 81 5.31 -2.37 7.45
CA PHE A 81 5.54 -3.20 6.29
C PHE A 81 6.37 -2.49 5.21
N ASP A 82 7.19 -3.28 4.53
CA ASP A 82 8.03 -2.82 3.42
C ASP A 82 7.18 -2.32 2.25
N CYS A 83 7.67 -1.29 1.58
CA CYS A 83 6.99 -0.65 0.45
C CYS A 83 6.70 -1.56 -0.76
N ASN A 84 7.43 -2.65 -0.91
CA ASN A 84 7.30 -3.59 -2.02
C ASN A 84 6.52 -4.85 -1.62
N CYS A 85 5.99 -4.94 -0.40
CA CYS A 85 5.11 -6.04 -0.02
C CYS A 85 3.80 -5.98 -0.81
N LEU A 86 3.40 -7.09 -1.43
CA LEU A 86 2.04 -7.26 -1.95
C LEU A 86 1.07 -7.32 -0.77
N HIS A 87 0.10 -6.41 -0.78
CA HIS A 87 -0.91 -6.27 0.24
C HIS A 87 -2.23 -5.75 -0.36
N GLY A 88 -3.32 -5.99 0.35
CA GLY A 88 -4.65 -5.54 -0.05
C GLY A 88 -5.64 -5.75 1.10
N SER A 89 -6.86 -5.23 0.96
CA SER A 89 -7.91 -5.39 1.96
C SER A 89 -9.24 -5.63 1.27
N GLY A 90 -10.09 -6.45 1.89
CA GLY A 90 -11.46 -6.65 1.44
C GLY A 90 -12.39 -5.51 1.86
N ASP A 91 -13.57 -5.51 1.25
CA ASP A 91 -14.70 -4.69 1.68
C ASP A 91 -15.16 -5.07 3.09
N ASN A 92 -15.86 -4.15 3.75
CA ASN A 92 -16.41 -4.35 5.08
C ASN A 92 -17.94 -4.30 5.04
N ILE A 93 -18.58 -5.46 5.15
CA ILE A 93 -20.04 -5.59 5.25
C ILE A 93 -20.55 -5.66 6.69
N THR A 94 -19.64 -5.64 7.67
CA THR A 94 -19.97 -5.75 9.10
C THR A 94 -20.40 -4.38 9.67
N PRO A 95 -21.06 -4.35 10.84
CA PRO A 95 -21.32 -3.09 11.52
C PRO A 95 -20.09 -2.52 12.25
N PHE A 96 -18.93 -3.20 12.22
CA PHE A 96 -17.73 -2.79 12.95
C PHE A 96 -16.82 -1.95 12.06
N PRO A 97 -16.65 -0.64 12.33
CA PRO A 97 -15.86 0.23 11.47
C PRO A 97 -14.38 -0.15 11.48
N ARG A 98 -13.71 0.06 10.34
CA ARG A 98 -12.27 -0.12 10.18
C ARG A 98 -11.61 1.20 9.78
N SER A 99 -11.00 1.87 10.73
CA SER A 99 -10.26 3.13 10.51
C SER A 99 -8.80 2.95 10.88
N ASN A 100 -7.91 3.28 9.94
CA ASN A 100 -6.47 3.23 10.15
C ASN A 100 -5.83 4.51 9.57
N VAL A 101 -4.77 5.00 10.20
CA VAL A 101 -3.90 6.05 9.64
C VAL A 101 -2.69 5.40 9.02
N PHE A 102 -2.41 5.72 7.77
CA PHE A 102 -1.21 5.27 7.08
C PHE A 102 -0.20 6.41 6.99
N ILE A 103 1.03 6.15 7.41
CA ILE A 103 2.17 7.06 7.26
C ILE A 103 3.24 6.30 6.49
N VAL A 104 3.76 6.92 5.42
CA VAL A 104 4.84 6.35 4.61
C VAL A 104 6.09 7.17 4.85
N PHE A 105 7.10 6.55 5.45
CA PHE A 105 8.41 7.14 5.63
C PHE A 105 9.30 6.83 4.44
N ASN A 106 10.09 7.81 4.02
CA ASN A 106 11.08 7.68 2.98
C ASN A 106 12.43 8.16 3.51
N SER A 107 13.51 7.48 3.12
CA SER A 107 14.85 7.98 3.38
C SER A 107 15.07 9.32 2.68
N VAL A 108 15.69 10.30 3.35
CA VAL A 108 16.08 11.59 2.75
C VAL A 108 17.15 11.43 1.66
N GLU A 109 17.84 10.29 1.64
CA GLU A 109 18.75 9.89 0.56
C GLU A 109 18.05 9.20 -0.61
N ASN A 110 16.72 9.06 -0.57
CA ASN A 110 15.89 8.43 -1.61
C ASN A 110 14.82 9.41 -2.12
N THR A 111 15.22 10.65 -2.44
CA THR A 111 14.30 11.70 -2.85
C THR A 111 13.57 11.36 -4.16
N ALA A 112 12.32 11.81 -4.29
CA ALA A 112 11.52 11.57 -5.49
C ALA A 112 12.01 12.44 -6.66
N VAL A 113 12.46 11.79 -7.73
CA VAL A 113 12.89 12.41 -8.99
C VAL A 113 11.71 12.55 -9.98
N GLU A 114 12.00 12.76 -11.26
CA GLU A 114 10.96 12.70 -12.29
C GLU A 114 10.30 11.32 -12.33
N PRO A 115 8.96 11.23 -12.51
CA PRO A 115 8.27 9.94 -12.53
C PRO A 115 8.80 9.03 -13.64
N PHE A 116 9.08 7.77 -13.29
CA PHE A 116 9.59 6.78 -14.26
C PHE A 116 8.57 6.39 -15.35
N SER A 117 7.27 6.58 -15.12
CA SER A 117 6.22 6.12 -16.05
C SER A 117 4.94 6.97 -16.06
N ALA A 118 4.86 8.03 -15.25
CA ALA A 118 3.71 8.93 -15.23
C ALA A 118 4.03 10.20 -16.05
N PRO A 119 3.06 10.76 -16.79
CA PRO A 119 3.31 11.91 -17.66
C PRO A 119 3.62 13.20 -16.89
N VAL A 120 3.20 13.28 -15.62
CA VAL A 120 3.42 14.44 -14.74
C VAL A 120 3.62 13.97 -13.30
N ARG A 121 4.30 14.81 -12.50
CA ARG A 121 4.38 14.63 -11.04
C ARG A 121 2.99 14.70 -10.42
N ARG A 122 2.74 13.86 -9.40
CA ARG A 122 1.50 13.90 -8.62
C ARG A 122 1.47 15.15 -7.70
N PRO A 123 0.27 15.58 -7.23
CA PRO A 123 0.15 16.63 -6.22
C PRO A 123 0.91 16.32 -4.93
N GLU A 124 1.30 17.35 -4.16
CA GLU A 124 2.15 17.18 -2.97
C GLU A 124 1.50 16.38 -1.86
N PHE A 125 0.17 16.45 -1.72
CA PHE A 125 -0.56 15.65 -0.74
C PHE A 125 -0.58 14.14 -1.08
N ILE A 126 -0.13 13.74 -2.27
CA ILE A 126 0.06 12.33 -2.67
C ILE A 126 1.55 11.96 -2.75
N GLY A 127 2.39 12.88 -3.20
CA GLY A 127 3.84 12.69 -3.33
C GLY A 127 4.56 13.95 -2.86
N ALA A 128 4.90 13.95 -1.57
CA ALA A 128 5.58 15.07 -0.91
C ALA A 128 6.96 15.33 -1.54
N ARG A 129 7.37 16.61 -1.52
CA ARG A 129 8.64 17.09 -2.06
C ARG A 129 9.47 17.89 -1.06
N ASP A 130 8.98 18.04 0.17
CA ASP A 130 9.83 18.42 1.28
C ASP A 130 10.59 17.18 1.77
N PHE A 131 11.92 17.26 1.70
CA PHE A 131 12.82 16.19 2.12
C PHE A 131 13.60 16.56 3.38
N THR A 132 13.16 17.58 4.11
CA THR A 132 13.73 17.95 5.41
C THR A 132 13.59 16.78 6.37
N PRO A 133 14.67 16.32 7.02
CA PRO A 133 14.59 15.25 8.00
C PRO A 133 13.63 15.58 9.15
N VAL A 134 12.75 14.63 9.48
CA VAL A 134 11.88 14.70 10.65
C VAL A 134 12.74 14.62 11.92
N ARG A 135 12.45 15.46 12.92
CA ARG A 135 13.15 15.51 14.21
C ARG A 135 12.33 14.87 15.32
#